data_AF-A0A839IMV0-F1
#
_entry.id   AF-A0A839IMV0-F1
#
_cell.length_a   1.000
_cell.length_b   1.000
_cell.length_c   1.000
_cell.angle_alpha   90.00
_cell.angle_beta   90.00
_cell.angle_gamma   90.00
#
_symmetry.space_group_name_H-M   'P 1'
#
loop_
_entity.id
_entity.type
_entity.pdbx_description
1 polymer ?
#
loop_
_entity_poly.entity_id
_entity_poly.type
_entity_poly.pdbx_seq_one_letter_code
_entity_poly.pdbx_strand_id
1 'polypeptide(L)'
;MSQLSVEEAAQRLNFPGGRNALYKYLRAHAGFQGTIAPYSLVFQGFFVVIDGQYERGRQTIYTQTTKVTTQGLTFIAQLMNEHPPEKKVPSRRNTHRKTRTSGKRSGARP
;
A
#
# COMPACT_ATOMS: atom_id res chain seq x y z
N MET A 1 0.71 17.87 18.08
CA MET A 1 1.05 16.43 18.07
C MET A 1 1.97 16.14 16.90
N SER A 2 3.05 15.40 17.09
CA SER A 2 3.99 15.06 16.01
C SER A 2 3.35 14.07 15.04
N GLN A 3 3.19 14.48 13.78
CA GLN A 3 2.66 13.63 12.71
C GLN A 3 3.83 13.16 11.86
N LEU A 4 3.89 11.85 11.61
CA LEU A 4 4.92 11.22 10.81
C LEU A 4 4.33 10.80 9.48
N SER A 5 5.13 10.87 8.43
CA SER A 5 4.81 10.18 7.18
C SER A 5 4.82 8.67 7.39
N VAL A 6 4.08 7.94 6.55
CA VAL A 6 4.09 6.46 6.57
C VAL A 6 5.50 5.91 6.27
N GLU A 7 6.34 6.68 5.58
CA GLU A 7 7.74 6.32 5.34
C GLU A 7 8.57 6.39 6.62
N GLU A 8 8.49 7.49 7.35
CA GLU A 8 9.16 7.64 8.65
C GLU A 8 8.63 6.61 9.66
N ALA A 9 7.34 6.29 9.62
CA ALA A 9 6.76 5.25 10.45
C ALA A 9 7.37 3.87 10.14
N ALA A 10 7.49 3.52 8.86
CA ALA A 10 8.13 2.27 8.44
C ALA A 10 9.61 2.21 8.87
N GLN A 11 10.33 3.33 8.79
CA GLN A 11 11.73 3.42 9.24
C GLN A 11 11.84 3.24 10.75
N ARG A 12 11.01 3.93 11.53
CA ARG A 12 11.01 3.82 13.00
C ARG A 12 10.66 2.42 13.49
N LEU A 13 9.78 1.72 12.78
CA LEU A 13 9.38 0.35 13.08
C LEU A 13 10.32 -0.70 12.49
N ASN A 14 11.39 -0.30 11.78
CA ASN A 14 12.29 -1.18 11.02
C ASN A 14 11.51 -2.19 10.14
N PHE A 15 10.44 -1.73 9.49
CA PHE A 15 9.53 -2.61 8.78
C PHE A 15 10.19 -3.21 7.54
N PRO A 16 10.19 -4.55 7.36
CA PRO A 16 10.84 -5.19 6.23
C PRO A 16 10.17 -4.80 4.92
N GLY A 17 10.94 -4.20 4.00
CA GLY A 17 10.44 -3.72 2.70
C GLY A 17 9.86 -2.30 2.71
N GLY A 18 10.05 -1.55 3.81
CA GLY A 18 9.81 -0.10 3.88
C GLY A 18 8.36 0.33 3.66
N ARG A 19 8.18 1.57 3.21
CA ARG A 19 6.87 2.23 3.02
C ARG A 19 5.86 1.36 2.26
N ASN A 20 6.25 0.81 1.12
CA ASN A 20 5.32 0.06 0.25
C ASN A 20 4.89 -1.27 0.87
N ALA A 21 5.78 -1.93 1.62
CA ALA A 21 5.43 -3.16 2.34
C ALA A 21 4.48 -2.84 3.50
N LEU A 22 4.72 -1.75 4.21
CA LEU A 22 3.83 -1.29 5.28
C LEU A 22 2.42 -0.99 4.75
N TYR A 23 2.28 -0.31 3.61
CA TYR A 23 0.94 -0.11 3.02
C TYR A 23 0.25 -1.42 2.63
N LYS A 24 0.99 -2.40 2.08
CA LYS A 24 0.41 -3.70 1.75
C LYS A 24 -0.08 -4.43 3.01
N TYR A 25 0.71 -4.38 4.07
CA TYR A 25 0.38 -4.96 5.36
C TYR A 25 -0.86 -4.29 5.99
N LEU A 26 -0.92 -2.96 6.00
CA LEU A 26 -2.06 -2.21 6.51
C LEU A 26 -3.35 -2.45 5.70
N ARG A 27 -3.24 -2.71 4.39
CA ARG A 27 -4.41 -3.12 3.59
C ARG A 27 -4.93 -4.50 3.98
N ALA A 28 -4.03 -5.42 4.31
CA ALA A 28 -4.38 -6.79 4.68
C ALA A 28 -4.97 -6.90 6.09
N HIS A 29 -4.44 -6.13 7.05
CA HIS A 29 -4.76 -6.30 8.47
C HIS A 29 -5.51 -5.13 9.11
N ALA A 30 -5.45 -3.93 8.52
CA ALA A 30 -6.05 -2.71 9.09
C ALA A 30 -7.11 -2.07 8.17
N GLY A 31 -7.49 -2.72 7.06
CA GLY A 31 -8.55 -2.26 6.18
C GLY A 31 -8.24 -1.00 5.36
N PHE A 32 -6.97 -0.68 5.15
CA PHE A 32 -6.59 0.47 4.32
C PHE A 32 -7.08 0.30 2.87
N GLN A 33 -7.48 1.41 2.24
CA GLN A 33 -7.80 1.45 0.81
C GLN A 33 -6.73 2.27 0.08
N GLY A 34 -5.84 1.59 -0.64
CA GLY A 34 -4.72 2.26 -1.29
C GLY A 34 -3.76 2.88 -0.27
N THR A 35 -3.70 4.21 -0.22
CA THR A 35 -2.88 4.97 0.74
C THR A 35 -3.70 5.65 1.82
N ILE A 36 -5.01 5.38 1.88
CA ILE A 36 -5.97 6.05 2.75
C ILE A 36 -6.32 5.14 3.93
N ALA A 37 -6.20 5.67 5.15
CA ALA A 37 -6.63 4.98 6.37
C ALA A 37 -8.17 4.95 6.46
N PRO A 38 -8.78 3.88 6.99
CA PRO A 38 -10.22 3.84 7.23
C PRO A 38 -10.62 4.85 8.30
N TYR A 39 -11.86 5.36 8.18
CA TYR A 39 -12.39 6.41 9.03
C TYR A 39 -12.33 6.07 10.53
N SER A 40 -12.55 4.79 10.89
CA SER A 40 -12.47 4.32 12.29
C SER A 40 -11.11 4.58 12.93
N LEU A 41 -10.02 4.28 12.23
CA LEU A 41 -8.66 4.47 12.74
C LEU A 41 -8.23 5.94 12.72
N VAL A 42 -8.83 6.75 11.84
CA VAL A 42 -8.64 8.21 11.84
C VAL A 42 -9.36 8.83 13.04
N PHE A 43 -10.61 8.42 13.29
CA PHE A 43 -11.41 8.91 14.41
C PHE A 43 -10.80 8.54 15.77
N GLN A 44 -10.18 7.36 15.88
CA GLN A 44 -9.43 6.92 17.05
C GLN A 44 -8.09 7.66 17.26
N GLY A 45 -7.68 8.52 16.32
CA GLY A 45 -6.47 9.32 16.44
C GLY A 45 -5.18 8.59 16.07
N PHE A 46 -5.25 7.39 15.50
CA PHE A 46 -4.07 6.64 15.06
C PHE A 46 -3.48 7.19 13.75
N PHE A 47 -4.34 7.63 12.85
CA PHE A 47 -3.95 8.19 11.56
C PHE A 47 -4.62 9.55 11.33
N VAL A 48 -4.00 10.36 10.49
CA VAL A 48 -4.54 11.65 10.05
C VAL A 48 -4.51 11.66 8.53
N VAL A 49 -5.65 11.88 7.90
CA VAL A 49 -5.72 12.10 6.45
C VAL A 49 -5.67 13.60 6.21
N ILE A 50 -4.72 14.04 5.39
CA ILE A 50 -4.57 15.45 5.00
C ILE A 50 -4.89 15.56 3.52
N ASP A 51 -5.85 16.41 3.22
CA ASP A 51 -6.17 16.79 1.86
C ASP A 51 -5.12 17.77 1.34
N GLY A 52 -4.71 17.56 0.10
CA GLY A 52 -3.79 18.42 -0.63
C GLY A 52 -4.28 18.59 -2.05
N GLN A 53 -3.79 19.62 -2.72
CA GLN A 53 -4.07 19.82 -4.14
C GLN A 53 -2.80 20.28 -4.84
N TYR A 54 -2.67 19.86 -6.10
CA TYR A 54 -1.62 20.37 -6.98
C TYR A 54 -2.19 20.63 -8.36
N GLU A 55 -1.58 21.56 -9.08
CA GLU A 55 -1.96 21.85 -10.46
C GLU A 55 -1.19 20.94 -11.42
N ARG A 56 -1.93 20.31 -12.34
CA ARG A 56 -1.38 19.56 -13.46
C ARG A 56 -1.87 20.20 -14.76
N GLY A 57 -1.14 21.22 -15.21
CA GLY A 57 -1.54 22.04 -16.35
C GLY A 57 -2.76 22.88 -15.99
N ARG A 58 -3.89 22.70 -16.69
CA ARG A 58 -5.15 23.42 -16.42
C ARG A 58 -6.08 22.70 -15.44
N GLN A 59 -5.66 21.57 -14.88
CA GLN A 59 -6.48 20.74 -14.00
C GLN A 59 -5.93 20.78 -12.58
N THR A 60 -6.80 21.06 -11.60
CA THR A 60 -6.50 20.89 -10.18
C THR A 60 -6.72 19.43 -9.79
N ILE A 61 -5.69 18.78 -9.27
CA ILE A 61 -5.76 17.39 -8.79
C ILE A 61 -5.80 17.40 -7.27
N TYR A 62 -6.88 16.87 -6.72
CA TYR A 62 -7.01 16.62 -5.29
C TYR A 62 -6.26 15.34 -4.92
N THR A 63 -5.57 15.40 -3.79
CA THR A 63 -4.76 14.32 -3.24
C THR A 63 -5.06 14.16 -1.77
N GLN A 64 -4.92 12.93 -1.28
CA GLN A 64 -5.06 12.63 0.14
C GLN A 64 -3.80 11.92 0.62
N THR A 65 -3.20 12.48 1.67
CA THR A 65 -1.99 11.92 2.27
C THR A 65 -2.28 11.49 3.69
N THR A 66 -2.13 10.20 3.96
CA THR A 66 -2.22 9.67 5.32
C THR A 66 -0.91 9.88 6.05
N LYS A 67 -1.00 10.42 7.27
CA LYS A 67 0.06 10.52 8.26
C LYS A 67 -0.26 9.62 9.45
N VAL A 68 0.79 9.21 10.15
CA VAL A 68 0.75 8.35 11.32
C VAL A 68 1.03 9.19 12.55
N THR A 69 0.21 9.08 13.58
CA THR A 69 0.48 9.73 14.87
C THR A 69 1.40 8.86 15.73
N THR A 70 1.90 9.40 16.84
CA THR A 70 2.64 8.57 17.82
C THR A 70 1.80 7.39 18.31
N GLN A 71 0.50 7.58 18.53
CA GLN A 71 -0.41 6.48 18.90
C GLN A 71 -0.59 5.48 17.76
N GLY A 72 -0.63 5.97 16.52
CA GLY A 72 -0.64 5.12 15.33
C GLY A 72 0.60 4.23 15.22
N LEU A 73 1.79 4.71 15.62
CA LEU A 73 2.98 3.86 15.67
C LEU A 73 2.82 2.72 16.65
N THR A 74 2.30 2.98 17.85
CA THR A 74 2.05 1.94 18.85
C THR A 74 1.03 0.93 18.36
N PHE A 75 -0.06 1.39 17.72
CA PHE A 75 -1.04 0.53 17.08
C PHE A 75 -0.40 -0.39 16.02
N ILE A 76 0.42 0.16 15.13
CA ILE A 76 1.11 -0.65 14.11
C ILE A 76 2.06 -1.65 14.76
N ALA A 77 2.81 -1.25 15.80
CA ALA A 77 3.70 -2.15 16.52
C ALA A 77 2.94 -3.30 17.20
N GLN A 78 1.76 -3.03 17.78
CA GLN A 78 0.87 -4.05 18.33
C GLN A 78 0.37 -4.98 17.23
N LEU A 79 -0.10 -4.43 16.11
CA LEU A 79 -0.54 -5.21 14.96
C LEU A 79 0.58 -6.14 14.46
N MET A 80 1.81 -5.64 14.40
CA MET A 80 3.00 -6.42 14.01
C MET A 80 3.32 -7.56 14.98
N ASN A 81 2.99 -7.43 16.27
CA ASN A 81 3.14 -8.52 17.22
C ASN A 81 2.07 -9.61 17.03
N GLU A 82 0.83 -9.20 16.73
CA GLU A 82 -0.28 -10.13 16.47
C GLU A 82 -0.15 -10.83 15.11
N HIS A 83 0.27 -10.08 14.10
CA HIS A 83 0.47 -10.50 12.73
C HIS A 83 1.88 -10.11 12.27
N PRO A 84 2.91 -10.91 12.60
CA PRO A 84 4.27 -10.61 12.19
C PRO A 84 4.36 -10.48 10.67
N PRO A 85 5.04 -9.43 10.16
CA PRO A 85 5.15 -9.23 8.72
C PRO A 85 5.87 -10.43 8.12
N GLU A 86 5.27 -11.04 7.08
CA GLU A 86 5.91 -12.13 6.36
C GLU A 86 7.29 -11.65 5.90
N LYS A 87 8.35 -12.25 6.47
CA LYS A 87 9.69 -12.13 5.90
C LYS A 87 9.55 -12.68 4.50
N LYS A 88 9.66 -11.80 3.49
CA LYS A 88 9.71 -12.21 2.10
C LYS A 88 10.90 -13.16 1.93
N VAL A 89 10.66 -14.44 2.12
CA VAL A 89 11.39 -15.47 1.41
C VAL A 89 11.15 -15.13 -0.06
N PRO A 90 12.17 -15.04 -0.91
CA PRO A 90 11.97 -14.77 -2.33
C PRO A 90 11.15 -15.93 -2.90
N SER A 91 9.83 -15.78 -2.89
CA SER A 91 8.93 -16.65 -3.62
C SER A 91 9.29 -16.45 -5.08
N ARG A 92 10.04 -17.40 -5.63
CA ARG A 92 10.24 -17.58 -7.07
C ARG A 92 8.84 -17.64 -7.67
N ARG A 93 8.30 -16.50 -8.09
CA ARG A 93 7.01 -16.45 -8.75
C ARG A 93 7.17 -17.18 -10.08
N ASN A 94 6.59 -18.37 -10.06
CA ASN A 94 6.62 -19.40 -11.07
C ASN A 94 6.25 -18.83 -12.45
N THR A 95 7.21 -18.85 -13.38
CA THR A 95 6.96 -18.64 -14.80
C THR A 95 6.24 -19.87 -15.34
N HIS A 96 4.90 -19.82 -15.45
CA HIS A 96 4.11 -20.78 -16.23
C HIS A 96 2.95 -19.99 -16.88
N ARG A 97 3.08 -19.56 -18.14
CA ARG A 97 2.92 -20.32 -19.39
C ARG A 97 1.49 -20.85 -19.59
N LYS A 98 0.72 -20.19 -20.47
CA LYS A 98 0.10 -20.76 -21.69
C LYS A 98 -0.97 -19.81 -22.26
N THR A 99 -0.68 -19.18 -23.39
CA THR A 99 -1.68 -18.83 -24.40
C THR A 99 -1.32 -19.54 -25.70
N ARG A 100 -1.76 -20.80 -25.82
CA ARG A 100 -2.17 -21.45 -27.08
C ARG A 100 -3.66 -21.05 -27.25
N THR A 101 -4.26 -20.73 -28.39
CA THR A 101 -4.01 -21.02 -29.80
C THR A 101 -5.08 -20.27 -30.65
N SER A 102 -4.78 -20.08 -31.93
CA SER A 102 -5.66 -19.78 -33.11
C SER A 102 -5.39 -18.40 -33.73
N GLY A 103 -5.22 -18.21 -35.04
CA GLY A 103 -5.45 -19.10 -36.17
C GLY A 103 -4.34 -19.05 -37.23
N LYS A 104 -4.06 -20.24 -37.75
CA LYS A 104 -3.31 -20.50 -38.97
C LYS A 104 -4.26 -20.18 -40.13
N ARG A 105 -4.08 -19.04 -40.82
CA ARG A 105 -4.64 -18.83 -42.16
C ARG A 105 -3.48 -18.81 -43.14
N SER A 106 -3.27 -19.97 -43.74
CA SER A 106 -2.41 -20.23 -44.89
C SER A 106 -3.28 -20.76 -46.02
N GLY A 107 -3.09 -20.24 -47.24
CA GLY A 107 -3.66 -20.77 -48.50
C GLY A 107 -4.74 -19.85 -49.08
N ALA A 108 -4.47 -19.08 -50.14
CA ALA A 108 -4.24 -19.46 -51.54
C ALA A 108 -5.55 -19.46 -52.37
N ARG A 109 -5.46 -18.79 -53.52
CA ARG A 109 -6.42 -18.60 -54.63
C ARG A 109 -7.22 -19.85 -55.02
N PRO A 110 -8.37 -19.66 -55.68
CA PRO A 110 -8.40 -19.74 -57.15
C PRO A 110 -8.51 -18.36 -57.83
#